data_AF-A0A2J7V8L6-F1
#
_entry.id   AF-A0A2J7V8L6-F1
#
_cell.length_a   1.000
_cell.length_b   1.000
_cell.length_c   1.000
_cell.angle_alpha   90.00
_cell.angle_beta   90.00
_cell.angle_gamma   90.00
#
_symmetry.space_group_name_H-M   'P 1'
#
loop_
_entity.id
_entity.type
_entity.pdbx_description
1 polymer ?
#
loop_
_entity_poly.entity_id
_entity_poly.type
_entity_poly.pdbx_seq_one_letter_code
_entity_poly.pdbx_strand_id
1 'polypeptide(L)'
;MPHPNSGAEGTAPPIDEALEKNKQATEAVKQVAEELAIIHEVLDAGVSKQIRSDDVERAVEKTSEAEKRLNGSVEQLEEVNDALEKHASRENEDNAAG
;
A
#
# COMPACT_ATOMS: atom_id res chain seq x y z
N MET A 1 13.91 -45.85 -19.85
CA MET A 1 14.15 -44.51 -20.45
C MET A 1 13.17 -44.36 -21.61
N PRO A 2 12.46 -43.22 -21.84
CA PRO A 2 12.54 -41.89 -21.21
C PRO A 2 11.19 -41.33 -20.64
N HIS A 3 11.28 -40.24 -19.87
CA HIS A 3 10.20 -39.37 -19.31
C HIS A 3 9.75 -38.29 -20.35
N PRO A 4 8.73 -37.41 -20.18
CA PRO A 4 8.45 -36.45 -19.07
C PRO A 4 6.91 -36.31 -18.79
N ASN A 5 6.32 -35.49 -17.92
CA ASN A 5 6.56 -34.12 -17.50
C ASN A 5 5.70 -33.90 -16.24
N SER A 6 6.31 -33.90 -15.05
CA SER A 6 5.60 -33.46 -13.84
C SER A 6 5.50 -31.95 -13.97
N GLY A 7 4.28 -31.46 -14.16
CA GLY A 7 4.00 -30.04 -14.27
C GLY A 7 4.63 -29.31 -13.10
N ALA A 8 5.64 -28.50 -13.40
CA ALA A 8 6.02 -27.38 -12.57
C ALA A 8 4.81 -26.44 -12.53
N GLU A 9 3.86 -26.72 -11.63
CA GLU A 9 2.96 -25.69 -11.14
C GLU A 9 3.84 -24.72 -10.38
N GLY A 10 4.24 -23.66 -11.09
CA GLY A 10 5.00 -22.54 -10.56
C GLY A 10 4.22 -21.87 -9.44
N THR A 11 4.32 -22.44 -8.25
CA THR A 11 4.02 -21.74 -7.02
C THR A 11 5.17 -20.76 -6.87
N ALA A 12 4.90 -19.48 -7.13
CA ALA A 12 5.87 -18.43 -6.85
C ALA A 12 6.37 -18.64 -5.41
N PRO A 13 7.68 -18.54 -5.14
CA PRO A 13 8.21 -18.77 -3.80
C PRO A 13 7.43 -17.93 -2.78
N PRO A 14 7.27 -18.41 -1.53
CA PRO A 14 6.43 -17.74 -0.53
C PRO A 14 6.72 -16.24 -0.33
N ILE A 15 7.95 -15.82 -0.64
CA ILE A 15 8.41 -14.42 -0.62
C ILE A 15 7.77 -13.58 -1.74
N ASP A 16 7.59 -14.12 -2.94
CA ASP A 16 7.00 -13.44 -4.10
C ASP A 16 5.50 -13.23 -3.89
N GLU A 17 4.82 -14.22 -3.30
CA GLU A 17 3.40 -14.09 -2.92
C GLU A 17 3.22 -13.04 -1.80
N ALA A 18 4.13 -12.99 -0.83
CA ALA A 18 4.11 -11.99 0.23
C ALA A 18 4.39 -10.58 -0.31
N LEU A 19 5.31 -10.44 -1.27
CA LEU A 19 5.62 -9.18 -1.94
C LEU A 19 4.41 -8.67 -2.74
N GLU A 20 3.76 -9.53 -3.53
CA GLU A 20 2.59 -9.15 -4.31
C GLU A 20 1.42 -8.71 -3.41
N LYS A 21 1.16 -9.44 -2.33
CA LYS A 21 0.12 -9.04 -1.35
C LYS A 21 0.42 -7.71 -0.69
N ASN A 22 1.68 -7.41 -0.40
CA ASN A 22 2.07 -6.15 0.22
C ASN A 22 1.96 -4.98 -0.78
N LYS A 23 2.37 -5.17 -2.04
CA LYS A 23 2.14 -4.20 -3.13
C LYS A 23 0.65 -3.88 -3.29
N GLN A 24 -0.21 -4.90 -3.32
CA GLN A 24 -1.67 -4.70 -3.41
C GLN A 24 -2.26 -3.95 -2.21
N ALA A 25 -1.81 -4.27 -0.98
CA ALA A 25 -2.26 -3.56 0.22
C ALA A 25 -1.81 -2.09 0.20
N THR A 26 -0.60 -1.81 -0.29
CA THR A 26 -0.05 -0.45 -0.43
C THR A 26 -0.92 0.39 -1.36
N GLU A 27 -1.23 -0.13 -2.54
CA GLU A 27 -2.08 0.57 -3.52
C GLU A 27 -3.49 0.82 -2.98
N ALA A 28 -4.07 -0.14 -2.27
CA ALA A 28 -5.39 0.04 -1.64
C ALA A 28 -5.38 1.15 -0.58
N VAL A 29 -4.34 1.23 0.26
CA VAL A 29 -4.20 2.30 1.26
C VAL A 29 -4.00 3.64 0.57
N LYS A 30 -3.16 3.70 -0.47
CA LYS A 30 -2.91 4.92 -1.25
C LYS A 30 -4.18 5.46 -1.90
N GLN A 31 -4.99 4.59 -2.50
CA GLN A 31 -6.26 4.99 -3.11
C GLN A 31 -7.21 5.59 -2.06
N VAL A 32 -7.32 4.97 -0.89
CA VAL A 32 -8.16 5.51 0.20
C VAL A 32 -7.62 6.86 0.70
N ALA A 33 -6.30 7.04 0.72
CA ALA A 33 -5.68 8.31 1.11
C ALA A 33 -6.04 9.44 0.13
N GLU A 34 -5.95 9.15 -1.17
CA GLU A 34 -6.30 10.09 -2.24
C GLU A 34 -7.80 10.46 -2.21
N GLU A 35 -8.68 9.48 -2.03
CA GLU A 35 -10.13 9.73 -1.88
C GLU A 35 -10.42 10.60 -0.66
N LEU A 36 -9.72 10.37 0.45
CA LEU A 36 -9.88 11.14 1.66
C LEU A 36 -9.37 12.59 1.51
N ALA A 37 -8.27 12.79 0.79
CA ALA A 37 -7.73 14.11 0.48
C ALA A 37 -8.74 14.95 -0.34
N ILE A 38 -9.42 14.34 -1.32
CA ILE A 38 -10.48 15.00 -2.08
C ILE A 38 -11.65 15.40 -1.18
N ILE A 39 -12.08 14.49 -0.28
CA ILE A 39 -13.16 14.77 0.68
C ILE A 39 -12.76 15.92 1.62
N HIS A 40 -11.51 15.92 2.11
CA HIS A 40 -10.97 16.99 2.95
C HIS A 40 -11.00 18.33 2.23
N GLU A 41 -10.51 18.39 0.99
CA GLU A 41 -10.48 19.61 0.17
C GLU A 41 -11.89 20.14 -0.10
N VAL A 42 -12.85 19.26 -0.43
CA VAL A 42 -14.25 19.65 -0.66
C VAL A 42 -14.90 20.16 0.63
N LEU A 43 -14.63 19.52 1.77
CA LEU A 43 -15.10 20.01 3.07
C LEU A 43 -14.46 21.35 3.44
N ASP A 44 -13.20 21.57 3.07
CA ASP A 44 -12.48 22.80 3.37
C ASP A 44 -12.91 23.99 2.51
N ALA A 45 -13.02 23.77 1.20
CA ALA A 45 -13.43 24.78 0.23
C ALA A 45 -14.95 25.01 0.21
N GLY A 46 -15.75 23.97 0.45
CA GLY A 46 -17.20 23.98 0.26
C GLY A 46 -17.99 24.64 1.40
N VAL A 47 -17.41 24.75 2.60
CA VAL A 47 -18.09 25.37 3.74
C VAL A 47 -17.42 26.70 4.07
N SER A 48 -18.09 27.80 3.68
CA SER A 48 -17.65 29.15 4.04
C SER A 48 -17.43 29.25 5.55
N LYS A 49 -16.33 29.87 6.00
CA LYS A 49 -15.99 30.06 7.42
C LYS A 49 -17.12 30.69 8.25
N GLN A 50 -18.04 31.38 7.59
CA GLN A 50 -19.18 32.06 8.20
C GLN A 50 -20.37 31.12 8.49
N ILE A 51 -20.36 29.89 7.95
CA ILE A 51 -21.40 28.85 8.11
C ILE A 51 -20.82 27.56 8.74
N ARG A 52 -19.48 27.46 8.88
CA ARG A 52 -18.83 26.34 9.56
C ARG A 52 -19.27 26.28 11.03
N SER A 53 -20.02 25.23 11.35
CA SER A 53 -20.23 24.79 12.73
C SER A 53 -18.94 24.17 13.27
N ASP A 54 -18.71 24.24 14.57
CA ASP A 54 -17.61 23.56 15.28
C ASP A 54 -17.51 22.06 14.92
N ASP A 55 -18.63 21.42 14.58
CA ASP A 55 -18.65 20.02 14.13
C ASP A 55 -17.97 19.81 12.77
N VAL A 56 -18.12 20.77 11.85
CA VAL A 56 -17.50 20.72 10.51
C VAL A 56 -15.99 20.96 10.63
N GLU A 57 -15.58 21.88 11.50
CA GLU A 57 -14.16 22.15 11.74
C GLU A 57 -13.46 20.93 12.37
N ARG A 58 -14.11 20.29 13.35
CA ARG A 58 -13.64 19.00 13.91
C ARG A 58 -13.60 17.88 12.87
N ALA A 59 -14.55 17.81 11.96
CA ALA A 59 -14.56 16.80 10.91
C ALA A 59 -13.39 17.02 9.94
N VAL A 60 -13.12 18.26 9.55
CA VAL A 60 -11.99 18.62 8.68
C VAL A 60 -10.66 18.25 9.35
N GLU A 61 -10.48 18.62 10.62
CA GLU A 61 -9.25 18.31 11.36
C GLU A 61 -9.03 16.79 11.48
N LYS A 62 -10.07 16.02 11.82
CA LYS A 62 -9.99 14.54 11.88
C LYS A 62 -9.66 13.91 10.53
N THR A 63 -10.22 14.44 9.44
CA THR A 63 -9.93 13.96 8.10
C THR A 63 -8.47 14.25 7.73
N SER A 64 -7.94 15.42 8.07
CA SER A 64 -6.52 15.75 7.88
C SER A 64 -5.59 14.83 8.67
N GLU A 65 -5.93 14.52 9.92
CA GLU A 65 -5.14 13.57 10.72
C GLU A 65 -5.16 12.16 10.13
N ALA A 66 -6.33 11.71 9.65
CA ALA A 66 -6.47 10.40 9.02
C ALA A 66 -5.65 10.33 7.72
N GLU A 67 -5.67 11.37 6.89
CA GLU A 67 -4.86 11.46 5.67
C GLU A 67 -3.37 11.34 5.99
N LYS A 68 -2.86 12.08 6.99
CA LYS A 68 -1.46 11.98 7.43
C LYS A 68 -1.07 10.57 7.88
N ARG A 69 -1.95 9.88 8.62
CA ARG A 69 -1.70 8.50 9.07
C ARG A 69 -1.71 7.50 7.92
N LEU A 70 -2.62 7.69 6.94
CA LEU A 70 -2.66 6.88 5.75
C LEU A 70 -1.40 7.06 4.91
N ASN A 71 -0.97 8.30 4.65
CA ASN A 71 0.27 8.56 3.91
C ASN A 71 1.50 7.95 4.61
N GLY A 72 1.60 8.09 5.94
CA GLY A 72 2.67 7.43 6.68
C GLY A 72 2.61 5.90 6.62
N SER A 73 1.41 5.32 6.49
CA SER A 73 1.22 3.88 6.31
C SER A 73 1.62 3.44 4.90
N VAL A 74 1.37 4.25 3.86
CA VAL A 74 1.86 4.00 2.50
C VAL A 74 3.38 3.99 2.47
N GLU A 75 4.03 5.00 3.06
CA GLU A 75 5.51 5.08 3.12
C GLU A 75 6.11 3.83 3.81
N GLN A 76 5.52 3.39 4.92
CA GLN A 76 5.97 2.18 5.62
C GLN A 76 5.77 0.91 4.78
N LEU A 77 4.67 0.81 4.05
CA LEU A 77 4.43 -0.34 3.19
C LEU A 77 5.37 -0.34 1.97
N GLU A 78 5.69 0.82 1.40
CA GLU A 78 6.71 0.96 0.37
C GLU A 78 8.09 0.51 0.88
N GLU A 79 8.50 0.90 2.08
CA GLU A 79 9.75 0.43 2.68
C GLU A 79 9.79 -1.10 2.88
N VAL A 80 8.67 -1.69 3.30
CA VAL A 80 8.55 -3.14 3.45
C VAL A 80 8.61 -3.84 2.09
N ASN A 81 7.97 -3.29 1.05
CA ASN A 81 8.05 -3.83 -0.30
C ASN A 81 9.49 -3.81 -0.83
N ASP A 82 10.21 -2.70 -0.64
CA ASP A 82 11.62 -2.57 -1.03
C ASP A 82 12.52 -3.59 -0.31
N ALA A 83 12.26 -3.83 0.99
CA ALA A 83 13.00 -4.81 1.77
C ALA A 83 12.73 -6.24 1.31
N LEU A 84 11.47 -6.57 1.02
CA LEU A 84 11.06 -7.87 0.50
C LEU A 84 11.63 -8.14 -0.89
N GLU A 85 11.63 -7.14 -1.78
CA GLU A 85 12.18 -7.27 -3.14
C GLU A 85 13.71 -7.51 -3.12
N LYS A 86 14.42 -6.84 -2.21
CA LYS A 86 15.85 -7.11 -1.96
C LYS A 86 16.09 -8.52 -1.43
N HIS A 87 15.21 -9.04 -0.58
CA HIS A 87 15.33 -10.40 -0.06
C HIS A 87 15.08 -11.45 -1.15
N ALA A 88 14.00 -11.29 -1.92
CA ALA A 88 13.66 -12.17 -3.04
C ALA A 88 14.76 -12.22 -4.11
N SER A 89 15.37 -11.07 -4.40
CA SER A 89 16.51 -10.98 -5.33
C SER A 89 17.72 -11.77 -4.84
N ARG A 90 18.04 -11.70 -3.54
CA ARG A 90 19.17 -12.43 -2.93
C ARG A 90 18.91 -13.94 -2.88
N GLU A 91 17.70 -14.38 -2.53
CA GLU A 91 17.35 -15.81 -2.55
C GLU A 91 17.49 -16.41 -3.96
N ASN A 92 17.13 -15.65 -5.00
CA ASN A 92 17.31 -16.09 -6.39
C ASN A 92 18.79 -16.16 -6.81
N GLU A 93 19.64 -15.23 -6.35
CA GLU A 93 21.08 -15.25 -6.62
C GLU A 93 21.78 -16.43 -5.92
N ASP A 94 21.44 -16.71 -4.66
CA ASP A 94 22.00 -17.84 -3.89
C ASP A 94 21.59 -19.19 -4.49
N ASN A 95 20.36 -19.30 -5.00
CA ASN A 95 19.85 -20.53 -5.63
C ASN A 95 20.42 -20.75 -7.06
N ALA A 96 20.90 -19.70 -7.73
CA ALA A 96 21.55 -19.80 -9.04
C ALA A 96 23.05 -20.15 -8.96
N ALA A 97 23.67 -20.00 -7.79
CA ALA A 97 25.10 -20.21 -7.56
C ALA A 97 25.46 -21.57 -6.91
N GLY A 98 24.46 -22.33 -6.45
CA GLY A 98 24.62 -23.68 -5.85
C GLY A 98 24.31 -24.82 -6.81
#